data_AF-A0A0W0S902-F1
#
_entry.id   AF-A0A0W0S902-F1
#
_cell.length_a   1.000
_cell.length_b   1.000
_cell.length_c   1.000
_cell.angle_alpha   90.00
_cell.angle_beta   90.00
_cell.angle_gamma   90.00
#
_symmetry.space_group_name_H-M   'P 1'
#
loop_
_entity.id
_entity.type
_entity.pdbx_description
1 polymer ?
#
loop_
_entity_poly.entity_id
_entity_poly.type
_entity_poly.pdbx_seq_one_letter_code
_entity_poly.pdbx_strand_id
1 'polypeptide(L)'
;MTIRYISLAIDNGLFNLNYVQADHENYTKHLGNAVLVHNKAFLDTLREQNKSFASVYAFIYSNRQSYEVDVASAGSYLRFKGSAFSAIETVCHDLGIVFDPFLLADLDNDLTYGTAFNKALAEVKNGNYMFNPDCEDHPTSPFDYDKTALLFAQLQKAAVDAAAQHPGEEIIFDVFDSHHHTLEFTKGFFSEHKHLIPKGMTLNLNHYDGGEPTLYNTIEGEGLVYFNFAKHVKGLLLRPTSSRDEYAKLSIHPEYPKALVDIVAEYFARNPDLYQKEHVPTEVTERVQSVCRELGLDETPFTVSQSLEATEFEAQEGEKEAEKAEETQPDQPAGSIAINAQTGLSNPGRSQHGFYAADEKGEEKAESSNQKQASMRRCILY
;
A
#
# COMPACT_ATOMS: atom_id res chain seq x y z
N MET A 1 19.58 -16.48 6.69
CA MET A 1 20.23 -15.24 6.25
C MET A 1 19.24 -14.12 6.50
N THR A 2 19.57 -12.87 6.21
CA THR A 2 18.72 -11.72 6.50
C THR A 2 18.47 -10.95 5.21
N ILE A 3 17.21 -10.60 4.95
CA ILE A 3 16.81 -9.73 3.85
C ILE A 3 16.52 -8.33 4.36
N ARG A 4 16.72 -7.33 3.49
CA ARG A 4 16.49 -5.93 3.82
C ARG A 4 15.44 -5.30 2.92
N TYR A 5 14.52 -4.57 3.51
CA TYR A 5 13.65 -3.63 2.82
C TYR A 5 14.00 -2.21 3.24
N ILE A 6 14.10 -1.31 2.28
CA ILE A 6 14.43 0.10 2.49
C ILE A 6 13.27 0.95 1.96
N SER A 7 12.61 1.73 2.81
CA SER A 7 11.54 2.65 2.39
C SER A 7 12.01 4.10 2.54
N LEU A 8 12.13 4.80 1.40
CA LEU A 8 12.80 6.11 1.33
C LEU A 8 11.80 7.26 1.22
N ALA A 9 11.87 8.22 2.13
CA ALA A 9 11.14 9.47 1.99
C ALA A 9 11.69 10.30 0.82
N ILE A 10 10.78 10.89 0.05
CA ILE A 10 11.13 11.69 -1.12
C ILE A 10 11.29 13.15 -0.74
N ASP A 11 10.20 13.85 -0.39
CA ASP A 11 10.28 15.25 0.00
C ASP A 11 11.07 15.42 1.29
N ASN A 12 12.08 16.31 1.26
CA ASN A 12 13.02 16.60 2.35
C ASN A 12 13.96 15.43 2.73
N GLY A 13 13.72 14.21 2.24
CA GLY A 13 14.64 13.07 2.27
C GLY A 13 15.53 13.03 1.03
N LEU A 14 15.22 12.19 0.04
CA LEU A 14 15.98 12.16 -1.23
C LEU A 14 15.99 13.52 -1.95
N PHE A 15 14.91 14.28 -1.84
CA PHE A 15 14.82 15.68 -2.27
C PHE A 15 15.11 16.62 -1.09
N ASN A 16 16.25 16.41 -0.43
CA ASN A 16 16.76 17.26 0.64
C ASN A 16 17.08 18.69 0.16
N LEU A 17 17.42 19.58 1.10
CA LEU A 17 17.68 20.99 0.81
C LEU A 17 18.77 21.19 -0.24
N ASN A 18 19.87 20.43 -0.17
CA ASN A 18 20.98 20.52 -1.12
C ASN A 18 20.52 20.13 -2.52
N TYR A 19 19.75 19.04 -2.62
CA TYR A 19 19.12 18.65 -3.87
C TYR A 19 18.22 19.78 -4.37
N VAL A 20 17.27 20.27 -3.58
CA VAL A 20 16.30 21.28 -4.04
C VAL A 20 16.98 22.58 -4.48
N GLN A 21 18.02 23.02 -3.78
CA GLN A 21 18.74 24.26 -4.06
C GLN A 21 19.74 24.17 -5.21
N ALA A 22 20.11 22.97 -5.65
CA ALA A 22 21.05 22.81 -6.75
C ALA A 22 20.52 23.43 -8.05
N ASP A 23 21.43 24.01 -8.83
CA ASP A 23 21.14 24.67 -10.10
C ASP A 23 20.22 23.80 -10.97
N HIS A 24 19.19 24.45 -11.52
CA HIS A 24 18.12 23.79 -12.26
C HIS A 24 18.39 23.89 -13.76
N GLU A 25 18.86 22.80 -14.37
CA GLU A 25 18.80 22.68 -15.82
C GLU A 25 17.33 22.45 -16.22
N ASN A 26 16.63 23.48 -16.69
CA ASN A 26 15.36 23.45 -17.44
C ASN A 26 14.43 22.24 -17.16
N TYR A 27 14.00 22.01 -15.92
CA TYR A 27 13.09 20.92 -15.53
C TYR A 27 13.58 19.48 -15.76
N THR A 28 14.85 19.23 -16.06
CA THR A 28 15.36 17.87 -16.32
C THR A 28 15.98 17.20 -15.09
N LYS A 29 15.91 17.84 -13.91
CA LYS A 29 16.53 17.33 -12.67
C LYS A 29 16.15 15.89 -12.33
N HIS A 30 14.90 15.53 -12.62
CA HIS A 30 14.32 14.20 -12.42
C HIS A 30 14.68 13.17 -13.50
N LEU A 31 15.30 13.61 -14.60
CA LEU A 31 15.76 12.78 -15.71
C LEU A 31 17.28 12.52 -15.65
N GLY A 32 17.97 13.09 -14.66
CA GLY A 32 19.41 12.99 -14.50
C GLY A 32 19.83 12.47 -13.13
N ASN A 33 21.14 12.47 -12.90
CA ASN A 33 21.75 11.88 -11.70
C ASN A 33 21.81 12.84 -10.51
N ALA A 34 21.05 13.95 -10.52
CA ALA A 34 21.09 14.96 -9.46
C ALA A 34 20.75 14.35 -8.08
N VAL A 35 19.79 13.42 -8.03
CA VAL A 35 19.45 12.71 -6.79
C VAL A 35 20.64 11.90 -6.27
N LEU A 36 21.46 11.32 -7.14
CA LEU A 36 22.66 10.58 -6.73
C LEU A 36 23.73 11.52 -6.18
N VAL A 37 23.96 12.65 -6.86
CA VAL A 37 24.98 13.63 -6.47
C VAL A 37 24.71 14.19 -5.07
N HIS A 38 23.46 14.60 -4.80
CA HIS A 38 23.10 15.26 -3.54
C HIS A 38 22.77 14.31 -2.39
N ASN A 39 22.78 12.99 -2.63
CA ASN A 39 22.61 11.97 -1.61
C ASN A 39 23.83 11.02 -1.55
N LYS A 40 24.95 11.37 -2.19
CA LYS A 40 26.07 10.44 -2.44
C LYS A 40 26.59 9.73 -1.18
N ALA A 41 26.89 10.48 -0.11
CA ALA A 41 27.43 9.91 1.12
C ALA A 41 26.48 8.86 1.72
N PHE A 42 25.18 9.19 1.78
CA PHE A 42 24.13 8.28 2.24
C PHE A 42 24.03 7.02 1.36
N LEU A 43 24.01 7.19 0.04
CA LEU A 43 23.91 6.06 -0.90
C LEU A 43 25.15 5.17 -0.86
N ASP A 44 26.35 5.73 -0.68
CA ASP A 44 27.58 4.96 -0.49
C ASP A 44 27.51 4.13 0.80
N THR A 45 27.01 4.70 1.90
CA THR A 45 26.79 3.99 3.16
C THR A 45 25.78 2.85 2.99
N LEU A 46 24.65 3.09 2.33
CA LEU A 46 23.68 2.02 2.03
C LEU A 46 24.31 0.92 1.18
N ARG A 47 25.08 1.27 0.15
CA ARG A 47 25.75 0.30 -0.73
C ARG A 47 26.70 -0.61 0.05
N GLU A 48 27.44 -0.06 1.01
CA GLU A 48 28.33 -0.87 1.87
C GLU A 48 27.52 -1.78 2.80
N GLN A 49 26.50 -1.24 3.47
CA GLN A 49 25.64 -2.02 4.36
C GLN A 49 24.90 -3.14 3.63
N ASN A 50 24.45 -2.91 2.39
CA ASN A 50 23.68 -3.88 1.62
C ASN A 50 24.45 -5.18 1.33
N LYS A 51 25.79 -5.17 1.40
CA LYS A 51 26.63 -6.37 1.22
C LYS A 51 26.44 -7.42 2.32
N SER A 52 25.89 -7.06 3.48
CA SER A 52 25.63 -8.01 4.56
C SER A 52 24.27 -8.72 4.46
N PHE A 53 23.46 -8.39 3.45
CA PHE A 53 22.12 -8.95 3.28
C PHE A 53 22.06 -9.88 2.07
N ALA A 54 21.21 -10.91 2.16
CA ALA A 54 21.03 -11.87 1.06
C ALA A 54 20.32 -11.22 -0.13
N SER A 55 19.39 -10.31 0.14
CA SER A 55 18.66 -9.54 -0.86
C SER A 55 18.21 -8.21 -0.26
N VAL A 56 18.14 -7.19 -1.11
CA VAL A 56 17.73 -5.84 -0.72
C VAL A 56 16.69 -5.30 -1.68
N TYR A 57 15.60 -4.82 -1.10
CA TYR A 57 14.43 -4.28 -1.80
C TYR A 57 14.19 -2.83 -1.38
N ALA A 58 13.56 -2.04 -2.24
CA ALA A 58 13.23 -0.66 -1.93
C ALA A 58 11.79 -0.27 -2.27
N PHE A 59 11.19 0.55 -1.40
CA PHE A 59 9.88 1.17 -1.56
C PHE A 59 9.98 2.70 -1.54
N ILE A 60 8.91 3.37 -1.99
CA ILE A 60 8.71 4.81 -1.79
C ILE A 60 7.99 5.08 -0.45
N TYR A 61 8.62 5.78 0.49
CA TYR A 61 8.01 6.26 1.74
C TYR A 61 7.50 7.71 1.64
N SER A 62 6.63 7.99 0.67
CA SER A 62 6.14 9.34 0.38
C SER A 62 4.66 9.34 0.05
N ASN A 63 3.97 10.45 0.32
CA ASN A 63 2.57 10.62 -0.09
C ASN A 63 2.40 10.85 -1.60
N ARG A 64 3.49 10.93 -2.36
CA ARG A 64 3.51 10.87 -3.83
C ARG A 64 3.12 9.46 -4.32
N GLN A 65 1.90 9.05 -4.01
CA GLN A 65 1.34 7.72 -4.28
C GLN A 65 0.51 7.68 -5.57
N SER A 66 0.42 8.79 -6.29
CA SER A 66 -0.20 8.89 -7.62
C SER A 66 0.57 9.89 -8.48
N TYR A 67 0.30 9.88 -9.79
CA TYR A 67 0.85 10.85 -10.73
C TYR A 67 0.49 12.29 -10.35
N GLU A 68 -0.77 12.54 -10.01
CA GLU A 68 -1.29 13.86 -9.65
C GLU A 68 -0.63 14.40 -8.38
N VAL A 69 -0.47 13.57 -7.36
CA VAL A 69 0.19 14.01 -6.11
C VAL A 69 1.68 14.23 -6.35
N ASP A 70 2.32 13.41 -7.18
CA ASP A 70 3.72 13.62 -7.57
C ASP A 70 3.91 14.94 -8.33
N VAL A 71 3.08 15.23 -9.34
CA VAL A 71 3.08 16.48 -10.08
C VAL A 71 2.78 17.68 -9.18
N ALA A 72 1.75 17.60 -8.35
CA ALA A 72 1.40 18.66 -7.40
C ALA A 72 2.54 18.95 -6.41
N SER A 73 3.36 17.94 -6.10
CA SER A 73 4.51 18.04 -5.21
C SER A 73 5.82 18.40 -5.94
N ALA A 74 5.83 18.42 -7.27
CA ALA A 74 7.04 18.64 -8.07
C ALA A 74 7.64 20.04 -7.89
N GLY A 75 6.88 20.98 -7.31
CA GLY A 75 7.33 22.35 -7.04
C GLY A 75 7.02 23.30 -8.20
N SER A 76 7.55 24.53 -8.12
CA SER A 76 7.41 25.55 -9.16
C SER A 76 8.66 25.64 -10.03
N TYR A 77 8.62 26.43 -11.12
CA TYR A 77 9.77 26.67 -12.01
C TYR A 77 11.08 26.93 -11.25
N LEU A 78 11.05 27.83 -10.27
CA LEU A 78 12.24 28.26 -9.53
C LEU A 78 12.67 27.29 -8.42
N ARG A 79 11.86 26.27 -8.11
CA ARG A 79 12.10 25.29 -7.03
C ARG A 79 11.66 23.90 -7.46
N PHE A 80 11.95 23.55 -8.70
CA PHE A 80 11.53 22.29 -9.27
C PHE A 80 12.31 21.13 -8.64
N LYS A 81 11.57 20.21 -8.03
CA LYS A 81 12.10 19.01 -7.38
C LYS A 81 12.11 17.82 -8.32
N GLY A 82 11.11 17.70 -9.19
CA GLY A 82 10.98 16.54 -10.05
C GLY A 82 10.06 15.44 -9.55
N SER A 83 10.05 14.35 -10.31
CA SER A 83 9.25 13.16 -10.04
C SER A 83 9.93 12.21 -9.05
N ALA A 84 9.17 11.77 -8.04
CA ALA A 84 9.59 10.68 -7.17
C ALA A 84 9.87 9.38 -7.92
N PHE A 85 9.09 9.11 -8.97
CA PHE A 85 9.08 7.81 -9.64
C PHE A 85 10.38 7.56 -10.42
N SER A 86 10.86 8.56 -11.16
CA SER A 86 12.15 8.46 -11.84
C SER A 86 13.34 8.55 -10.87
N ALA A 87 13.20 9.34 -9.79
CA ALA A 87 14.24 9.48 -8.79
C ALA A 87 14.51 8.16 -8.05
N ILE A 88 13.46 7.44 -7.62
CA ILE A 88 13.63 6.16 -6.94
C ILE A 88 14.17 5.07 -7.88
N GLU A 89 13.74 5.05 -9.16
CA GLU A 89 14.29 4.14 -10.18
C GLU A 89 15.80 4.36 -10.33
N THR A 90 16.22 5.62 -10.42
CA THR A 90 17.63 6.02 -10.53
C THR A 90 18.43 5.58 -9.30
N VAL A 91 17.90 5.82 -8.09
CA VAL A 91 18.56 5.43 -6.83
C VAL A 91 18.70 3.91 -6.71
N CYS A 92 17.64 3.15 -6.99
CA CYS A 92 17.69 1.69 -6.88
C CYS A 92 18.65 1.08 -7.88
N HIS A 93 18.69 1.60 -9.11
CA HIS A 93 19.66 1.19 -10.12
C HIS A 93 21.11 1.46 -9.68
N ASP A 94 21.41 2.64 -9.12
CA ASP A 94 22.75 2.99 -8.62
C ASP A 94 23.20 2.15 -7.41
N LEU A 95 22.25 1.72 -6.58
CA LEU A 95 22.49 0.84 -5.44
C LEU A 95 22.59 -0.64 -5.83
N GLY A 96 22.12 -1.02 -7.03
CA GLY A 96 22.03 -2.42 -7.46
C GLY A 96 21.03 -3.24 -6.64
N ILE A 97 19.93 -2.62 -6.21
CA ILE A 97 18.87 -3.25 -5.39
C ILE A 97 17.57 -3.38 -6.17
N VAL A 98 16.67 -4.25 -5.70
CA VAL A 98 15.37 -4.46 -6.35
C VAL A 98 14.41 -3.36 -5.96
N PHE A 99 13.93 -2.60 -6.94
CA PHE A 99 12.85 -1.64 -6.70
C PHE A 99 11.49 -2.35 -6.71
N ASP A 100 10.70 -2.11 -5.67
CA ASP A 100 9.31 -2.55 -5.60
C ASP A 100 8.37 -1.38 -5.95
N PRO A 101 7.65 -1.45 -7.08
CA PRO A 101 6.84 -0.33 -7.59
C PRO A 101 5.49 -0.19 -6.88
N PHE A 102 5.25 -0.90 -5.77
CA PHE A 102 4.00 -0.80 -5.01
C PHE A 102 3.66 0.64 -4.60
N LEU A 103 2.46 1.08 -4.99
CA LEU A 103 1.84 2.31 -4.50
C LEU A 103 0.48 2.01 -3.85
N LEU A 104 0.07 2.83 -2.89
CA LEU A 104 -1.27 2.78 -2.29
C LEU A 104 -2.38 2.96 -3.32
N ALA A 105 -2.13 3.69 -4.42
CA ALA A 105 -3.07 3.82 -5.52
C ALA A 105 -3.38 2.47 -6.19
N ASP A 106 -2.44 1.54 -6.26
CA ASP A 106 -2.73 0.20 -6.79
C ASP A 106 -3.68 -0.54 -5.86
N LEU A 107 -3.39 -0.52 -4.55
CA LEU A 107 -4.17 -1.20 -3.54
C LEU A 107 -5.59 -0.61 -3.41
N ASP A 108 -5.73 0.72 -3.46
CA ASP A 108 -7.02 1.38 -3.30
C ASP A 108 -7.97 1.09 -4.46
N ASN A 109 -7.41 0.96 -5.69
CA ASN A 109 -8.15 0.70 -6.93
C ASN A 109 -8.19 -0.78 -7.33
N ASP A 110 -7.75 -1.69 -6.46
CA ASP A 110 -7.72 -3.14 -6.70
C ASP A 110 -6.95 -3.53 -8.00
N LEU A 111 -5.83 -2.84 -8.25
CA LEU A 111 -4.95 -3.05 -9.39
C LEU A 111 -3.76 -3.96 -9.02
N THR A 112 -3.16 -4.57 -10.04
CA THR A 112 -1.85 -5.24 -9.88
C THR A 112 -0.81 -4.23 -9.42
N TYR A 113 -0.03 -4.59 -8.40
CA TYR A 113 1.00 -3.72 -7.84
C TYR A 113 2.01 -3.27 -8.91
N GLY A 114 2.31 -1.97 -8.91
CA GLY A 114 3.15 -1.32 -9.90
C GLY A 114 2.40 -0.73 -11.10
N THR A 115 1.09 -0.94 -11.23
CA THR A 115 0.31 -0.38 -12.36
C THR A 115 0.34 1.16 -12.33
N ALA A 116 0.03 1.78 -11.20
CA ALA A 116 0.01 3.22 -11.02
C ALA A 116 1.42 3.82 -11.20
N PHE A 117 2.44 3.18 -10.62
CA PHE A 117 3.83 3.60 -10.78
C PHE A 117 4.26 3.58 -12.24
N ASN A 118 4.05 2.47 -12.95
CA ASN A 118 4.47 2.31 -14.34
C ASN A 118 3.77 3.30 -15.27
N LYS A 119 2.47 3.56 -15.06
CA LYS A 119 1.75 4.61 -15.79
C LYS A 119 2.37 5.98 -15.55
N ALA A 120 2.60 6.36 -14.29
CA ALA A 120 3.16 7.67 -13.97
C ALA A 120 4.60 7.85 -14.49
N LEU A 121 5.42 6.79 -14.41
CA LEU A 121 6.78 6.80 -14.94
C LEU A 121 6.80 6.89 -16.47
N ALA A 122 5.81 6.33 -17.17
CA ALA A 122 5.69 6.48 -18.62
C ALA A 122 5.50 7.95 -19.02
N GLU A 123 4.70 8.72 -18.28
CA GLU A 123 4.54 10.16 -18.51
C GLU A 123 5.87 10.92 -18.37
N VAL A 124 6.68 10.55 -17.37
CA VAL A 124 8.03 11.08 -17.19
C VAL A 124 8.93 10.75 -18.39
N LYS A 125 8.98 9.47 -18.78
CA LYS A 125 9.86 9.00 -19.86
C LYS A 125 9.45 9.53 -21.24
N ASN A 126 8.17 9.82 -21.45
CA ASN A 126 7.65 10.37 -22.69
C ASN A 126 7.74 11.90 -22.78
N GLY A 127 8.21 12.58 -21.71
CA GLY A 127 8.29 14.04 -21.68
C GLY A 127 6.96 14.75 -21.45
N ASN A 128 5.94 14.02 -21.01
CA ASN A 128 4.59 14.52 -20.72
C ASN A 128 4.42 14.98 -19.27
N TYR A 129 5.38 14.69 -18.39
CA TYR A 129 5.33 15.06 -16.98
C TYR A 129 5.09 16.56 -16.77
N MET A 130 4.09 16.92 -15.98
CA MET A 130 3.57 18.29 -15.75
C MET A 130 2.87 18.97 -16.93
N PHE A 131 3.04 18.47 -18.16
CA PHE A 131 2.52 19.12 -19.38
C PHE A 131 1.45 18.30 -20.08
N ASN A 132 1.03 17.17 -19.51
CA ASN A 132 -0.02 16.32 -20.07
C ASN A 132 -1.40 16.97 -19.90
N PRO A 133 -2.08 17.41 -20.97
CA PRO A 133 -3.45 17.92 -20.88
C PRO A 133 -4.49 16.81 -20.63
N ASP A 134 -4.14 15.55 -20.89
CA ASP A 134 -5.01 14.37 -20.83
C ASP A 134 -4.75 13.55 -19.55
N CYS A 135 -4.54 14.21 -18.40
CA CYS A 135 -4.31 13.58 -17.08
C CYS A 135 -5.46 12.68 -16.57
N GLU A 136 -6.49 12.44 -17.38
CA GLU A 136 -7.62 11.61 -17.05
C GLU A 136 -7.17 10.14 -17.08
N ASP A 137 -7.35 9.40 -15.98
CA ASP A 137 -7.12 7.94 -15.80
C ASP A 137 -5.84 7.46 -15.08
N HIS A 138 -5.14 8.33 -14.33
CA HIS A 138 -4.16 7.86 -13.36
C HIS A 138 -4.84 7.36 -12.08
N PRO A 139 -4.52 6.14 -11.59
CA PRO A 139 -5.03 5.67 -10.31
C PRO A 139 -4.56 6.58 -9.17
N THR A 140 -5.47 6.92 -8.27
CA THR A 140 -5.20 7.76 -7.10
C THR A 140 -5.52 7.02 -5.80
N SER A 141 -5.02 7.51 -4.68
CA SER A 141 -5.42 7.05 -3.35
C SER A 141 -5.66 8.26 -2.44
N PRO A 142 -6.47 8.13 -1.37
CA PRO A 142 -6.55 9.13 -0.31
C PRO A 142 -5.16 9.49 0.23
N PHE A 143 -4.98 10.76 0.59
CA PHE A 143 -3.71 11.26 1.09
C PHE A 143 -3.45 10.75 2.52
N ASP A 144 -2.34 10.04 2.71
CA ASP A 144 -1.97 9.44 4.00
C ASP A 144 -1.09 10.38 4.83
N TYR A 145 -1.67 11.40 5.45
CA TYR A 145 -0.93 12.50 6.10
C TYR A 145 0.20 12.07 7.04
N ASP A 146 0.01 10.99 7.81
CA ASP A 146 0.98 10.47 8.78
C ASP A 146 1.74 9.22 8.30
N LYS A 147 1.48 8.76 7.06
CA LYS A 147 2.10 7.59 6.42
C LYS A 147 1.88 6.24 7.12
N THR A 148 0.96 6.14 8.07
CA THR A 148 0.70 4.88 8.79
C THR A 148 0.12 3.80 7.90
N ALA A 149 -0.84 4.14 7.04
CA ALA A 149 -1.46 3.18 6.14
C ALA A 149 -0.44 2.71 5.09
N LEU A 150 0.40 3.62 4.59
CA LEU A 150 1.50 3.32 3.69
C LEU A 150 2.51 2.35 4.33
N LEU A 151 3.00 2.66 5.54
CA LEU A 151 3.96 1.80 6.21
C LEU A 151 3.37 0.43 6.52
N PHE A 152 2.15 0.39 7.07
CA PHE A 152 1.47 -0.87 7.34
C PHE A 152 1.32 -1.73 6.08
N ALA A 153 0.92 -1.12 4.95
CA ALA A 153 0.82 -1.83 3.68
C ALA A 153 2.17 -2.42 3.23
N GLN A 154 3.25 -1.64 3.32
CA GLN A 154 4.59 -2.08 2.91
C GLN A 154 5.14 -3.19 3.80
N LEU A 155 4.94 -3.11 5.12
CA LEU A 155 5.33 -4.18 6.05
C LEU A 155 4.62 -5.49 5.74
N GLN A 156 3.30 -5.43 5.51
CA GLN A 156 2.50 -6.61 5.17
C GLN A 156 2.90 -7.20 3.82
N LYS A 157 3.09 -6.36 2.80
CA LYS A 157 3.57 -6.78 1.48
C LYS A 157 4.96 -7.43 1.56
N ALA A 158 5.91 -6.78 2.22
CA ALA A 158 7.27 -7.30 2.40
C ALA A 158 7.28 -8.68 3.07
N ALA A 159 6.42 -8.91 4.06
CA ALA A 159 6.30 -10.21 4.70
C ALA A 159 5.70 -11.29 3.79
N VAL A 160 4.70 -10.94 2.97
CA VAL A 160 4.14 -11.86 1.96
C VAL A 160 5.20 -12.24 0.92
N ASP A 161 5.90 -11.25 0.37
CA ASP A 161 6.93 -11.48 -0.65
C ASP A 161 8.11 -12.29 -0.08
N ALA A 162 8.53 -11.98 1.14
CA ALA A 162 9.57 -12.72 1.85
C ALA A 162 9.17 -14.17 2.12
N ALA A 163 7.93 -14.44 2.53
CA ALA A 163 7.46 -15.80 2.74
C ALA A 163 7.52 -16.64 1.45
N ALA A 164 7.25 -16.03 0.30
CA ALA A 164 7.29 -16.69 -0.99
C ALA A 164 8.71 -16.86 -1.56
N GLN A 165 9.59 -15.87 -1.38
CA GLN A 165 10.90 -15.82 -2.04
C GLN A 165 12.08 -16.20 -1.13
N HIS A 166 11.94 -15.98 0.18
CA HIS A 166 12.99 -16.11 1.20
C HIS A 166 12.45 -16.78 2.48
N PRO A 167 11.88 -18.00 2.39
CA PRO A 167 11.20 -18.62 3.52
C PRO A 167 12.14 -18.83 4.71
N GLY A 168 11.73 -18.31 5.88
CA GLY A 168 12.47 -18.45 7.13
C GLY A 168 13.61 -17.45 7.34
N GLU A 169 13.81 -16.50 6.42
CA GLU A 169 14.77 -15.40 6.63
C GLU A 169 14.19 -14.31 7.53
N GLU A 170 15.06 -13.71 8.35
CA GLU A 170 14.72 -12.52 9.14
C GLU A 170 14.63 -11.30 8.22
N ILE A 171 13.72 -10.38 8.53
CA ILE A 171 13.48 -9.19 7.72
C ILE A 171 13.89 -7.94 8.50
N ILE A 172 14.84 -7.18 7.96
CA ILE A 172 15.11 -5.83 8.44
C ILE A 172 14.38 -4.84 7.53
N PHE A 173 13.48 -4.05 8.10
CA PHE A 173 12.73 -3.03 7.38
C PHE A 173 13.18 -1.64 7.85
N ASP A 174 13.96 -0.94 7.03
CA ASP A 174 14.46 0.40 7.33
C ASP A 174 13.60 1.47 6.67
N VAL A 175 13.06 2.38 7.47
CA VAL A 175 12.41 3.62 7.00
C VAL A 175 13.40 4.77 7.16
N PHE A 176 13.53 5.61 6.13
CA PHE A 176 14.32 6.85 6.19
C PHE A 176 13.41 8.05 5.94
N ASP A 177 13.28 8.95 6.93
CA ASP A 177 12.48 10.19 6.82
C ASP A 177 13.19 11.37 7.48
N SER A 178 12.99 12.57 6.96
CA SER A 178 13.54 13.81 7.53
C SER A 178 12.65 14.40 8.63
N HIS A 179 11.37 14.07 8.67
CA HIS A 179 10.42 14.76 9.55
C HIS A 179 10.35 14.09 10.92
N HIS A 180 10.96 14.73 11.93
CA HIS A 180 10.92 14.24 13.31
C HIS A 180 9.49 14.00 13.81
N HIS A 181 8.52 14.85 13.43
CA HIS A 181 7.12 14.66 13.82
C HIS A 181 6.53 13.37 13.23
N THR A 182 6.83 13.06 11.97
CA THR A 182 6.41 11.81 11.33
C THR A 182 7.08 10.62 12.01
N LEU A 183 8.40 10.67 12.24
CA LEU A 183 9.13 9.60 12.92
C LEU A 183 8.62 9.33 14.34
N GLU A 184 8.38 10.37 15.13
CA GLU A 184 7.86 10.22 16.50
C GLU A 184 6.42 9.68 16.50
N PHE A 185 5.57 10.12 15.55
CA PHE A 185 4.24 9.54 15.39
C PHE A 185 4.29 8.06 14.99
N THR A 186 5.08 7.73 13.96
CA THR A 186 5.28 6.34 13.50
C THR A 186 5.80 5.47 14.63
N LYS A 187 6.79 5.95 15.39
CA LYS A 187 7.30 5.26 16.58
C LYS A 187 6.19 5.02 17.59
N GLY A 188 5.45 6.05 17.99
CA GLY A 188 4.38 5.93 18.99
C GLY A 188 3.32 4.93 18.56
N PHE A 189 2.84 5.03 17.32
CA PHE A 189 1.81 4.15 16.78
C PHE A 189 2.27 2.69 16.71
N PHE A 190 3.41 2.40 16.07
CA PHE A 190 3.85 1.01 15.88
C PHE A 190 4.46 0.39 17.13
N SER A 191 4.91 1.18 18.11
CA SER A 191 5.35 0.65 19.41
C SER A 191 4.17 0.21 20.29
N GLU A 192 3.03 0.90 20.18
CA GLU A 192 1.77 0.50 20.82
C GLU A 192 1.11 -0.66 20.06
N HIS A 193 1.23 -0.66 18.73
CA HIS A 193 0.59 -1.63 17.83
C HIS A 193 1.58 -2.58 17.16
N LYS A 194 2.49 -3.18 17.95
CA LYS A 194 3.51 -4.10 17.41
C LYS A 194 2.95 -5.32 16.69
N HIS A 195 1.70 -5.69 16.99
CA HIS A 195 0.97 -6.74 16.29
C HIS A 195 0.67 -6.41 14.81
N LEU A 196 0.84 -5.16 14.38
CA LEU A 196 0.73 -4.74 12.98
C LEU A 196 2.02 -4.98 12.18
N ILE A 197 3.14 -5.16 12.87
CA ILE A 197 4.43 -5.52 12.27
C ILE A 197 4.53 -7.05 12.31
N PRO A 198 4.65 -7.75 11.17
CA PRO A 198 4.79 -9.20 11.14
C PRO A 198 5.93 -9.71 12.01
N LYS A 199 5.72 -10.83 12.72
CA LYS A 199 6.75 -11.49 13.51
C LYS A 199 7.94 -11.92 12.64
N GLY A 200 9.16 -11.75 13.18
CA GLY A 200 10.40 -12.01 12.43
C GLY A 200 10.86 -10.83 11.57
N MET A 201 10.17 -9.69 11.67
CA MET A 201 10.57 -8.42 11.08
C MET A 201 10.99 -7.42 12.17
N THR A 202 12.10 -6.74 11.95
CA THR A 202 12.56 -5.62 12.76
C THR A 202 12.36 -4.33 11.95
N LEU A 203 11.54 -3.42 12.47
CA LEU A 203 11.33 -2.09 11.90
C LEU A 203 12.32 -1.09 12.50
N ASN A 204 13.20 -0.55 11.67
CA ASN A 204 14.11 0.53 12.03
C ASN A 204 13.62 1.85 11.44
N LEU A 205 13.47 2.84 12.29
CA LEU A 205 13.17 4.20 11.90
C LEU A 205 14.47 5.00 11.90
N ASN A 206 14.82 5.59 10.77
CA ASN A 206 16.04 6.37 10.59
C ASN A 206 15.70 7.80 10.23
N HIS A 207 16.36 8.76 10.87
CA HIS A 207 16.31 10.15 10.46
C HIS A 207 17.31 10.40 9.33
N TYR A 208 16.82 11.00 8.24
CA TYR A 208 17.65 11.39 7.09
C TYR A 208 17.09 12.63 6.40
N ASP A 209 17.88 13.69 6.33
CA ASP A 209 17.55 15.00 5.75
C ASP A 209 18.59 15.50 4.74
N GLY A 210 19.42 14.58 4.22
CA GLY A 210 20.57 14.87 3.35
C GLY A 210 21.93 14.78 4.04
N GLY A 211 21.97 14.66 5.37
CA GLY A 211 23.18 14.40 6.16
C GLY A 211 23.53 12.91 6.32
N GLU A 212 24.27 12.57 7.38
CA GLU A 212 24.47 11.16 7.76
C GLU A 212 23.18 10.60 8.38
N PRO A 213 22.70 9.42 7.95
CA PRO A 213 21.51 8.83 8.54
C PRO A 213 21.75 8.46 10.00
N THR A 214 20.76 8.67 10.85
CA THR A 214 20.82 8.31 12.28
C THR A 214 19.67 7.40 12.65
N LEU A 215 19.97 6.29 13.33
CA LEU A 215 18.94 5.39 13.86
C LEU A 215 18.14 6.14 14.94
N TYR A 216 16.84 6.30 14.69
CA TYR A 216 15.92 6.99 15.56
C TYR A 216 15.25 6.03 16.55
N ASN A 217 14.79 4.88 16.08
CA ASN A 217 14.17 3.84 16.90
C ASN A 217 14.17 2.48 16.20
N THR A 218 14.10 1.40 16.99
CA THR A 218 13.92 0.02 16.51
C THR A 218 12.70 -0.59 17.18
N ILE A 219 11.86 -1.29 16.42
CA ILE A 219 10.64 -1.95 16.88
C ILE A 219 10.63 -3.38 16.35
N GLU A 220 10.64 -4.35 17.25
CA GLU A 220 10.47 -5.77 16.90
C GLU A 220 9.01 -6.07 16.64
N GLY A 221 8.73 -6.79 15.54
CA GLY A 221 7.39 -7.23 15.18
C GLY A 221 6.91 -8.41 16.00
N GLU A 222 5.66 -8.34 16.43
CA GLU A 222 4.99 -9.37 17.24
C GLU A 222 3.75 -9.94 16.51
N GLY A 223 3.47 -9.44 15.31
CA GLY A 223 2.23 -9.59 14.58
C GLY A 223 2.13 -10.75 13.61
N LEU A 224 1.00 -10.80 12.93
CA LEU A 224 0.70 -11.74 11.84
C LEU A 224 0.81 -11.06 10.48
N VAL A 225 0.89 -11.88 9.44
CA VAL A 225 0.64 -11.45 8.06
C VAL A 225 -0.88 -11.52 7.83
N TYR A 226 -1.50 -10.37 7.55
CA TYR A 226 -2.94 -10.25 7.35
C TYR A 226 -3.27 -10.43 5.87
N PHE A 227 -3.87 -11.55 5.47
CA PHE A 227 -4.27 -11.79 4.07
C PHE A 227 -5.25 -10.74 3.50
N ASN A 228 -5.99 -10.07 4.38
CA ASN A 228 -6.92 -8.99 4.04
C ASN A 228 -6.34 -7.60 4.36
N PHE A 229 -5.00 -7.44 4.46
CA PHE A 229 -4.38 -6.16 4.84
C PHE A 229 -4.83 -5.00 3.95
N ALA A 230 -5.15 -5.25 2.66
CA ALA A 230 -5.72 -4.24 1.78
C ALA A 230 -6.99 -3.59 2.35
N LYS A 231 -7.90 -4.37 2.95
CA LYS A 231 -9.10 -3.84 3.62
C LYS A 231 -8.73 -2.95 4.80
N HIS A 232 -7.73 -3.34 5.57
CA HIS A 232 -7.26 -2.59 6.74
C HIS A 232 -6.54 -1.29 6.33
N VAL A 233 -5.77 -1.32 5.25
CA VAL A 233 -5.15 -0.13 4.64
C VAL A 233 -6.22 0.85 4.20
N LYS A 234 -7.23 0.42 3.44
CA LYS A 234 -8.39 1.28 3.07
C LYS A 234 -9.10 1.81 4.33
N GLY A 235 -9.24 0.99 5.37
CA GLY A 235 -9.79 1.40 6.66
C GLY A 235 -8.99 2.50 7.36
N LEU A 236 -7.65 2.41 7.36
CA LEU A 236 -6.76 3.43 7.91
C LEU A 236 -6.79 4.72 7.08
N LEU A 237 -6.84 4.60 5.75
CA LEU A 237 -6.90 5.75 4.82
C LEU A 237 -8.17 6.59 4.98
N LEU A 238 -9.32 5.94 5.22
CA LEU A 238 -10.61 6.62 5.40
C LEU A 238 -10.74 7.33 6.75
N ARG A 239 -9.76 7.21 7.64
CA ARG A 239 -9.83 7.68 9.02
C ARG A 239 -8.88 8.85 9.28
N PRO A 240 -9.34 9.87 10.03
CA PRO A 240 -8.43 10.88 10.56
C PRO A 240 -7.42 10.23 11.51
N THR A 241 -6.22 10.80 11.58
CA THR A 241 -5.10 10.32 12.42
C THR A 241 -5.51 10.02 13.86
N SER A 242 -6.38 10.85 14.46
CA SER A 242 -6.86 10.69 15.84
C SER A 242 -7.68 9.42 16.10
N SER A 243 -8.23 8.79 15.06
CA SER A 243 -9.06 7.58 15.17
C SER A 243 -8.36 6.29 14.74
N ARG A 244 -7.09 6.39 14.29
CA ARG A 244 -6.33 5.23 13.80
C ARG A 244 -5.92 4.29 14.92
N ASP A 245 -5.61 4.82 16.10
CA ASP A 245 -5.29 4.02 17.30
C ASP A 245 -6.46 3.10 17.67
N GLU A 246 -7.67 3.66 17.77
CA GLU A 246 -8.88 2.90 18.07
C GLU A 246 -9.18 1.87 16.96
N TYR A 247 -8.98 2.23 15.69
CA TYR A 247 -9.15 1.28 14.58
C TYR A 247 -8.16 0.12 14.63
N ALA A 248 -6.87 0.38 14.89
CA ALA A 248 -5.87 -0.66 15.06
C ALA A 248 -6.27 -1.63 16.19
N LYS A 249 -6.62 -1.08 17.36
CA LYS A 249 -7.06 -1.87 18.53
C LYS A 249 -8.29 -2.72 18.26
N LEU A 250 -9.32 -2.15 17.63
CA LEU A 250 -10.62 -2.81 17.53
C LEU A 250 -10.79 -3.64 16.25
N SER A 251 -10.15 -3.23 15.15
CA SER A 251 -10.43 -3.77 13.81
C SER A 251 -9.28 -4.54 13.20
N ILE A 252 -8.05 -4.41 13.73
CA ILE A 252 -6.87 -5.14 13.28
C ILE A 252 -6.29 -5.98 14.44
N HIS A 253 -7.18 -6.50 15.29
CA HIS A 253 -6.77 -7.16 16.53
C HIS A 253 -6.18 -8.57 16.27
N PRO A 254 -5.07 -8.95 16.93
CA PRO A 254 -4.39 -10.24 16.71
C PRO A 254 -5.20 -11.46 17.19
N GLU A 255 -6.17 -11.29 18.10
CA GLU A 255 -7.04 -12.37 18.60
C GLU A 255 -8.28 -12.63 17.72
N TYR A 256 -8.59 -11.68 16.83
CA TYR A 256 -9.66 -11.81 15.85
C TYR A 256 -9.12 -11.43 14.47
N PRO A 257 -8.10 -12.15 13.95
CA PRO A 257 -7.88 -12.09 12.53
C PRO A 257 -9.23 -12.51 11.95
N LYS A 258 -9.86 -11.68 11.09
CA LYS A 258 -10.83 -12.25 10.16
C LYS A 258 -10.05 -13.19 9.26
N ALA A 259 -9.75 -14.36 9.82
CA ALA A 259 -8.99 -15.41 9.21
C ALA A 259 -9.78 -15.83 8.00
N LEU A 260 -9.14 -16.52 7.08
CA LEU A 260 -9.80 -17.19 5.97
C LEU A 260 -11.10 -17.91 6.41
N VAL A 261 -11.12 -18.41 7.65
CA VAL A 261 -12.28 -18.98 8.36
C VAL A 261 -13.49 -18.04 8.46
N ASP A 262 -13.31 -16.75 8.74
CA ASP A 262 -14.41 -15.78 8.82
C ASP A 262 -14.95 -15.39 7.45
N ILE A 263 -14.08 -15.36 6.43
CA ILE A 263 -14.49 -15.17 5.03
C ILE A 263 -15.28 -16.39 4.55
N VAL A 264 -14.80 -17.59 4.88
CA VAL A 264 -15.48 -18.86 4.60
C VAL A 264 -16.80 -18.96 5.38
N ALA A 265 -16.83 -18.56 6.65
CA ALA A 265 -18.03 -18.55 7.48
C ALA A 265 -19.05 -17.50 7.00
N GLU A 266 -18.63 -16.29 6.62
CA GLU A 266 -19.51 -15.29 6.00
C GLU A 266 -20.06 -15.77 4.64
N TYR A 267 -19.24 -16.45 3.83
CA TYR A 267 -19.67 -17.04 2.58
C TYR A 267 -20.74 -18.12 2.81
N PHE A 268 -20.52 -19.03 3.76
CA PHE A 268 -21.50 -20.07 4.10
C PHE A 268 -22.75 -19.51 4.80
N ALA A 269 -22.62 -18.45 5.60
CA ALA A 269 -23.77 -17.76 6.20
C ALA A 269 -24.67 -17.08 5.16
N ARG A 270 -24.09 -16.64 4.03
CA ARG A 270 -24.83 -16.08 2.89
C ARG A 270 -25.36 -17.13 1.90
N ASN A 271 -24.87 -18.37 1.99
CA ASN A 271 -25.26 -19.48 1.13
C ASN A 271 -25.56 -20.73 2.00
N PRO A 272 -26.59 -20.67 2.88
CA PRO A 272 -26.83 -21.70 3.89
C PRO A 272 -27.15 -23.10 3.30
N ASP A 273 -27.65 -23.12 2.07
CA ASP A 273 -27.97 -24.30 1.26
C ASP A 273 -26.72 -25.10 0.84
N LEU A 274 -25.52 -24.52 0.92
CA LEU A 274 -24.26 -25.23 0.72
C LEU A 274 -23.82 -26.03 1.96
N TYR A 275 -24.37 -25.76 3.14
CA TYR A 275 -24.02 -26.45 4.40
C TYR A 275 -24.74 -27.81 4.56
N GLN A 276 -25.85 -28.01 3.84
CA GLN A 276 -26.66 -29.23 3.94
C GLN A 276 -26.24 -30.35 2.98
N LYS A 277 -25.29 -30.08 2.07
CA LYS A 277 -24.65 -31.12 1.27
C LYS A 277 -23.33 -31.46 1.92
N GLU A 278 -23.15 -32.72 2.29
CA GLU A 278 -21.90 -33.31 2.82
C GLU A 278 -20.68 -33.20 1.90
N HIS A 279 -20.69 -32.33 0.88
CA HIS A 279 -19.58 -32.03 0.00
C HIS A 279 -19.42 -30.52 -0.07
N VAL A 280 -18.33 -30.03 0.52
CA VAL A 280 -17.78 -28.72 0.16
C VAL A 280 -17.60 -28.73 -1.37
N PRO A 281 -18.23 -27.82 -2.13
CA PRO A 281 -18.11 -27.81 -3.57
C PRO A 281 -16.63 -27.73 -3.97
N THR A 282 -16.21 -28.61 -4.89
CA THR A 282 -14.82 -28.73 -5.34
C THR A 282 -14.24 -27.39 -5.77
N GLU A 283 -15.06 -26.51 -6.33
CA GLU A 283 -14.68 -25.15 -6.76
C GLU A 283 -14.24 -24.24 -5.59
N VAL A 284 -14.81 -24.40 -4.40
CA VAL A 284 -14.42 -23.64 -3.20
C VAL A 284 -13.10 -24.18 -2.65
N THR A 285 -12.96 -25.50 -2.59
CA THR A 285 -11.72 -26.17 -2.20
C THR A 285 -10.58 -25.86 -3.17
N GLU A 286 -10.84 -25.89 -4.47
CA GLU A 286 -9.88 -25.57 -5.52
C GLU A 286 -9.49 -24.10 -5.52
N ARG A 287 -10.40 -23.18 -5.19
CA ARG A 287 -10.08 -21.75 -5.12
C ARG A 287 -9.29 -21.41 -3.86
N VAL A 288 -9.61 -22.02 -2.72
CA VAL A 288 -8.79 -21.93 -1.50
C VAL A 288 -7.42 -22.55 -1.75
N GLN A 289 -7.34 -23.72 -2.38
CA GLN A 289 -6.08 -24.36 -2.76
C GLN A 289 -5.32 -23.60 -3.86
N SER A 290 -6.00 -22.90 -4.77
CA SER A 290 -5.36 -22.02 -5.77
C SER A 290 -4.71 -20.85 -5.08
N VAL A 291 -5.42 -20.21 -4.14
CA VAL A 291 -4.88 -19.12 -3.32
C VAL A 291 -3.72 -19.63 -2.46
N CYS A 292 -3.82 -20.81 -1.83
CA CYS A 292 -2.70 -21.41 -1.09
C CYS A 292 -1.50 -21.75 -2.00
N ARG A 293 -1.72 -22.20 -3.24
CA ARG A 293 -0.66 -22.50 -4.23
C ARG A 293 -0.01 -21.23 -4.80
N GLU A 294 -0.79 -20.20 -5.09
CA GLU A 294 -0.30 -18.88 -5.51
C GLU A 294 0.52 -18.20 -4.42
N LEU A 295 0.26 -18.53 -3.16
CA LEU A 295 0.96 -18.03 -1.98
C LEU A 295 2.08 -18.96 -1.46
N GLY A 296 2.35 -20.08 -2.13
CA GLY A 296 3.46 -20.99 -1.80
C GLY A 296 3.30 -21.83 -0.52
N LEU A 297 2.07 -22.06 -0.05
CA LEU A 297 1.76 -22.69 1.25
C LEU A 297 1.45 -24.20 1.20
N ASP A 298 1.87 -24.92 0.15
CA ASP A 298 1.52 -26.33 -0.02
C ASP A 298 2.52 -27.27 0.68
N GLU A 299 2.16 -27.78 1.87
CA GLU A 299 2.72 -29.01 2.43
C GLU A 299 1.58 -29.97 2.82
N THR A 300 1.34 -30.94 1.93
CA THR A 300 0.54 -32.18 2.05
C THR A 300 -1.01 -32.12 2.02
N PRO A 301 -1.67 -33.00 1.22
CA PRO A 301 -3.11 -33.03 1.06
C PRO A 301 -3.82 -33.58 2.32
N PHE A 302 -4.92 -32.93 2.69
CA PHE A 302 -5.88 -33.42 3.68
C PHE A 302 -6.56 -34.71 3.17
N THR A 303 -6.05 -35.89 3.53
CA THR A 303 -6.78 -37.15 3.38
C THR A 303 -7.73 -37.34 4.57
N VAL A 304 -9.01 -37.05 4.36
CA VAL A 304 -10.08 -37.48 5.28
C VAL A 304 -10.28 -38.98 5.07
N SER A 305 -9.71 -39.81 5.95
CA SER A 305 -10.06 -41.23 6.02
C SER A 305 -11.36 -41.38 6.79
N GLN A 306 -12.39 -41.89 6.11
CA GLN A 306 -13.61 -42.40 6.75
C GLN A 306 -13.32 -43.73 7.44
N SER A 307 -13.61 -43.82 8.74
CA SER A 307 -13.99 -45.08 9.39
C SER A 307 -14.80 -44.80 10.65
N LEU A 308 -16.13 -44.80 10.52
CA LEU A 308 -17.05 -45.09 11.61
C LEU A 308 -17.69 -46.43 11.26
N GLU A 309 -17.15 -47.51 11.82
CA GLU A 309 -17.86 -48.79 11.85
C GLU A 309 -18.93 -48.72 12.93
N ALA A 310 -20.15 -49.02 12.50
CA ALA A 310 -21.31 -49.22 13.34
C ALA A 310 -21.14 -50.48 14.20
N THR A 311 -21.54 -50.39 15.46
CA THR A 311 -22.00 -51.56 16.22
C THR A 311 -23.40 -51.28 16.71
N GLU A 312 -24.36 -51.94 16.07
CA GLU A 312 -25.72 -52.14 16.54
C GLU A 312 -25.72 -52.98 17.82
N PHE A 313 -26.57 -52.63 18.78
CA PHE A 313 -27.15 -53.59 19.72
C PHE A 313 -28.60 -53.18 20.04
N GLU A 314 -29.48 -54.17 19.91
CA GLU A 314 -30.93 -54.09 20.01
C GLU A 314 -31.47 -53.92 21.45
N ALA A 315 -32.64 -53.24 21.51
CA ALA A 315 -33.88 -53.53 22.26
C ALA A 315 -33.90 -53.72 23.80
N GLN A 316 -34.77 -52.95 24.47
CA GLN A 316 -36.04 -53.38 25.12
C GLN A 316 -36.54 -52.32 26.12
N GLU A 317 -37.75 -51.76 25.90
CA GLU A 317 -39.01 -51.94 26.66
C GLU A 317 -39.10 -51.23 28.04
N GLY A 318 -40.21 -50.50 28.27
CA GLY A 318 -40.64 -50.13 29.64
C GLY A 318 -41.53 -48.88 29.83
N GLU A 319 -42.83 -49.02 29.53
CA GLU A 319 -44.04 -48.41 30.11
C GLU A 319 -44.09 -47.13 31.01
N LYS A 320 -45.20 -46.37 30.76
CA LYS A 320 -46.07 -45.55 31.67
C LYS A 320 -45.51 -44.22 32.20
N GLU A 321 -46.24 -43.12 32.41
CA GLU A 321 -47.66 -42.88 32.69
C GLU A 321 -48.02 -41.39 32.43
N ALA A 322 -49.30 -41.04 32.51
CA ALA A 322 -49.91 -39.76 32.11
C ALA A 322 -50.13 -38.76 33.26
N GLU A 323 -50.19 -37.44 32.96
CA GLU A 323 -51.12 -36.41 33.51
C GLU A 323 -50.76 -35.04 32.87
N LYS A 324 -51.59 -34.30 32.12
CA LYS A 324 -52.89 -33.60 32.30
C LYS A 324 -52.77 -32.13 32.77
N ALA A 325 -53.29 -31.22 31.92
CA ALA A 325 -53.86 -29.87 32.17
C ALA A 325 -52.87 -28.75 32.63
N GLU A 326 -53.01 -27.46 32.33
CA GLU A 326 -54.12 -26.62 31.84
C GLU A 326 -53.56 -25.24 31.40
N GLU A 327 -54.23 -24.58 30.42
CA GLU A 327 -54.47 -23.13 30.23
C GLU A 327 -53.37 -22.08 30.57
N THR A 328 -53.04 -21.08 29.73
CA THR A 328 -53.93 -20.02 29.21
C THR A 328 -53.20 -19.17 28.13
N GLN A 329 -53.89 -18.82 27.03
CA GLN A 329 -53.65 -17.65 26.15
C GLN A 329 -54.51 -16.46 26.64
N PRO A 330 -54.60 -15.27 26.00
CA PRO A 330 -53.83 -14.60 24.92
C PRO A 330 -53.36 -13.18 25.35
N ASP A 331 -52.60 -12.41 24.55
CA ASP A 331 -53.18 -11.32 23.75
C ASP A 331 -52.18 -10.75 22.72
N GLN A 332 -52.64 -10.71 21.47
CA GLN A 332 -52.26 -9.81 20.37
C GLN A 332 -52.91 -8.41 20.61
N PRO A 333 -52.61 -7.29 19.88
CA PRO A 333 -52.41 -7.16 18.42
C PRO A 333 -51.32 -6.14 17.97
N ALA A 334 -50.71 -6.30 16.78
CA ALA A 334 -51.09 -5.86 15.42
C ALA A 334 -51.04 -4.34 15.13
N GLY A 335 -50.41 -3.99 14.00
CA GLY A 335 -50.43 -2.67 13.34
C GLY A 335 -49.04 -2.26 12.82
N SER A 336 -48.60 -2.47 11.57
CA SER A 336 -49.07 -2.01 10.25
C SER A 336 -48.60 -0.60 9.84
N ILE A 337 -47.87 -0.53 8.70
CA ILE A 337 -47.94 0.45 7.59
C ILE A 337 -46.97 1.67 7.54
N ALA A 338 -46.07 1.56 6.55
CA ALA A 338 -45.74 2.45 5.40
C ALA A 338 -44.98 3.80 5.48
N ILE A 339 -43.87 3.84 4.73
CA ILE A 339 -43.52 4.62 3.50
C ILE A 339 -43.94 6.11 3.39
N ASN A 340 -42.95 7.00 3.21
CA ASN A 340 -42.79 8.04 2.16
C ASN A 340 -41.45 8.77 2.42
N ALA A 341 -40.47 8.92 1.52
CA ALA A 341 -40.41 9.48 0.16
C ALA A 341 -40.38 11.04 0.10
N GLN A 342 -39.28 11.55 -0.52
CA GLN A 342 -39.13 12.84 -1.25
C GLN A 342 -39.09 14.13 -0.40
N THR A 343 -38.38 15.24 -0.72
CA THR A 343 -37.59 15.75 -1.86
C THR A 343 -37.04 17.15 -1.48
N GLY A 344 -36.03 17.65 -2.22
CA GLY A 344 -35.86 19.09 -2.52
C GLY A 344 -34.67 19.77 -1.81
N LEU A 345 -33.54 19.98 -2.48
CA LEU A 345 -33.21 21.13 -3.35
C LEU A 345 -33.24 22.50 -2.66
N SER A 346 -32.06 23.10 -2.45
CA SER A 346 -31.71 24.42 -3.04
C SER A 346 -30.32 24.89 -2.59
N ASN A 347 -29.41 24.98 -3.56
CA ASN A 347 -28.31 25.95 -3.61
C ASN A 347 -28.87 27.20 -4.33
N PRO A 348 -28.39 28.45 -4.10
CA PRO A 348 -27.37 28.99 -5.01
C PRO A 348 -26.51 30.19 -4.52
N GLY A 349 -25.45 30.49 -5.31
CA GLY A 349 -24.85 31.85 -5.53
C GLY A 349 -23.43 32.01 -4.99
N ARG A 350 -22.31 32.10 -5.74
CA ARG A 350 -21.91 32.71 -7.04
C ARG A 350 -21.71 34.24 -7.02
N SER A 351 -20.45 34.69 -7.15
CA SER A 351 -20.01 35.87 -7.95
C SER A 351 -18.46 35.93 -8.01
N GLN A 352 -17.81 35.78 -9.18
CA GLN A 352 -17.32 36.80 -10.15
C GLN A 352 -15.97 37.45 -9.77
N HIS A 353 -14.87 37.16 -10.48
CA HIS A 353 -14.32 37.78 -11.72
C HIS A 353 -13.87 39.25 -11.58
N GLY A 354 -12.59 39.49 -11.90
CA GLY A 354 -12.02 40.81 -12.17
C GLY A 354 -10.75 40.69 -13.03
N PHE A 355 -10.82 41.24 -14.24
CA PHE A 355 -9.74 41.44 -15.23
C PHE A 355 -8.84 42.62 -14.86
N TYR A 356 -7.59 42.63 -15.32
CA TYR A 356 -6.92 43.81 -15.89
C TYR A 356 -5.92 43.38 -16.97
N ALA A 357 -5.85 44.18 -18.04
CA ALA A 357 -5.05 43.99 -19.23
C ALA A 357 -4.03 45.14 -19.40
N ALA A 358 -3.03 44.87 -20.26
CA ALA A 358 -2.19 45.81 -21.04
C ALA A 358 -1.04 46.53 -20.25
N ASP A 359 0.18 46.76 -20.77
CA ASP A 359 0.63 47.03 -22.15
C ASP A 359 2.10 46.64 -22.42
N GLU A 360 2.31 46.29 -23.70
CA GLU A 360 3.43 46.47 -24.65
C GLU A 360 4.86 46.90 -24.24
N LYS A 361 5.88 46.23 -24.84
CA LYS A 361 6.82 46.73 -25.90
C LYS A 361 8.20 46.05 -25.82
N GLY A 362 8.68 45.53 -26.95
CA GLY A 362 10.09 45.18 -27.14
C GLY A 362 10.35 44.15 -28.23
N GLU A 363 10.40 44.61 -29.48
CA GLU A 363 10.75 43.87 -30.69
C GLU A 363 12.23 43.46 -30.78
N GLU A 364 12.43 42.33 -31.48
CA GLU A 364 13.52 41.93 -32.39
C GLU A 364 15.00 41.93 -31.94
N LYS A 365 15.60 40.73 -32.01
CA LYS A 365 16.47 40.37 -33.16
C LYS A 365 16.78 38.88 -33.23
N ALA A 366 16.53 38.33 -34.41
CA ALA A 366 16.96 37.01 -34.84
C ALA A 366 18.42 37.03 -35.29
N GLU A 367 19.20 36.02 -34.90
CA GLU A 367 20.38 35.59 -35.64
C GLU A 367 20.39 34.07 -35.78
N SER A 368 20.40 33.64 -37.04
CA SER A 368 20.51 32.25 -37.47
C SER A 368 21.94 31.74 -37.31
N SER A 369 22.11 30.51 -36.83
CA SER A 369 23.26 29.72 -37.25
C SER A 369 22.85 28.28 -37.55
N ASN A 370 23.24 27.87 -38.75
CA ASN A 370 23.06 26.57 -39.38
C ASN A 370 24.10 25.55 -38.85
N GLN A 371 23.83 24.27 -39.16
CA GLN A 371 24.73 23.10 -39.17
C GLN A 371 25.03 22.45 -37.81
N LYS A 372 24.89 21.13 -37.61
CA LYS A 372 25.00 19.97 -38.51
C LYS A 372 24.18 18.79 -37.96
N GLN A 373 23.41 18.14 -38.84
CA GLN A 373 22.92 16.78 -38.64
C GLN A 373 24.11 15.80 -38.64
N ALA A 374 24.21 14.97 -37.61
CA ALA A 374 25.00 13.75 -37.61
C ALA A 374 24.07 12.55 -37.46
N SER A 375 24.07 11.74 -38.51
CA SER A 375 23.48 10.41 -38.60
C SER A 375 24.36 9.37 -37.89
N MET A 376 23.72 8.34 -37.30
CA MET A 376 24.17 6.97 -37.00
C MET A 376 23.72 6.56 -35.58
N ARG A 377 23.28 5.33 -35.26
CA ARG A 377 22.97 4.08 -35.97
C ARG A 377 22.12 3.25 -34.99
N ARG A 378 21.16 2.47 -35.51
CA ARG A 378 20.40 1.45 -34.74
C ARG A 378 21.35 0.34 -34.28
N CYS A 379 21.27 -0.04 -33.01
CA CYS A 379 21.74 -1.33 -32.51
C CYS A 379 20.53 -2.22 -32.24
N ILE A 380 20.48 -3.35 -32.94
CA ILE A 380 19.58 -4.48 -32.68
C ILE A 380 20.42 -5.49 -31.91
N LEU A 381 19.92 -6.00 -30.79
CA LEU A 381 20.48 -7.15 -30.09
C LEU A 381 19.51 -8.32 -30.22
N TYR A 382 20.10 -9.47 -30.57
CA TYR A 382 19.48 -10.78 -30.74
C TYR A 382 19.19 -11.45 -29.40
#